data_AF-X1JJH8-F1
#
_entry.id   AF-X1JJH8-F1
#
_cell.length_a   1.000
_cell.length_b   1.000
_cell.length_c   1.000
_cell.angle_alpha   90.00
_cell.angle_beta   90.00
_cell.angle_gamma   90.00
#
_symmetry.space_group_name_H-M   'P 1'
#
loop_
_entity.id
_entity.type
_entity.pdbx_description
1 polymer ?
#
loop_
_entity_poly.entity_id
_entity_poly.type
_entity_poly.pdbx_seq_one_letter_code
_entity_poly.pdbx_strand_id
1 'polypeptide(L)'
;KRDGDAFQKGDILAKLKGKARNILIGERLSLNLITHMSSITSTTRKFVDIIKHSGKMVKIACTRKTTPGLRIFEKKAVELGHGDTHRFSLDDMILLKDTHLRSYEGDVKKLLIDIKKKAS
;
A
#
# COMPACT_ATOMS: atom_id res chain seq x y z
N LYS A 1 -9.42 18.78 -7.58
CA LYS A 1 -9.35 17.78 -6.48
C LYS A 1 -7.89 17.39 -6.29
N ARG A 2 -7.52 16.96 -5.08
CA ARG A 2 -6.18 16.46 -4.73
C ARG A 2 -6.19 14.93 -4.70
N ASP A 3 -5.01 14.33 -4.71
CA ASP A 3 -4.88 12.88 -4.61
C ASP A 3 -5.49 12.36 -3.30
N GLY A 4 -6.31 11.31 -3.40
CA GLY A 4 -7.04 10.73 -2.27
C GLY A 4 -8.40 11.37 -1.99
N ASP A 5 -8.76 12.49 -2.63
CA ASP A 5 -10.08 13.08 -2.50
C ASP A 5 -11.17 12.18 -3.11
N ALA A 6 -12.32 12.09 -2.45
CA ALA A 6 -13.50 11.45 -3.02
C ALA A 6 -14.06 12.25 -4.20
N PHE A 7 -14.63 11.54 -5.18
CA PHE A 7 -15.29 12.14 -6.33
C PHE A 7 -16.57 11.39 -6.70
N GLN A 8 -17.42 12.08 -7.47
CA GLN A 8 -18.70 11.54 -7.93
C GLN A 8 -18.70 11.40 -9.45
N LYS A 9 -19.66 10.62 -9.96
CA LYS A 9 -19.87 10.48 -11.40
C LYS A 9 -20.16 11.85 -12.01
N GLY A 10 -19.43 12.20 -13.06
CA GLY A 10 -19.54 13.50 -13.73
C GLY A 10 -18.49 14.52 -13.30
N ASP A 11 -17.74 14.27 -12.23
CA ASP A 11 -16.65 15.15 -11.82
C ASP A 11 -15.53 15.17 -12.86
N ILE A 12 -15.06 16.38 -13.22
CA ILE A 12 -13.87 16.55 -14.06
C ILE A 12 -12.63 16.46 -13.16
N LEU A 13 -11.91 15.33 -13.25
CA LEU A 13 -10.72 15.07 -12.43
C LEU A 13 -9.45 15.72 -12.99
N ALA A 14 -9.31 15.78 -14.31
CA ALA A 14 -8.17 16.39 -14.99
C ALA A 14 -8.58 16.96 -16.35
N LYS A 15 -7.90 18.03 -16.79
CA LYS A 15 -7.98 18.57 -18.15
C LYS A 15 -6.60 18.46 -18.79
N LEU A 16 -6.51 17.85 -19.97
CA LEU A 16 -5.26 17.63 -20.69
C LEU A 16 -5.23 18.52 -21.94
N LYS A 17 -4.06 19.08 -22.26
CA LYS A 17 -3.82 19.85 -23.49
C LYS A 17 -2.47 19.45 -24.09
N GLY A 18 -2.44 19.11 -25.37
CA GLY A 18 -1.22 18.67 -26.04
C GLY A 18 -1.49 18.02 -27.40
N LYS A 19 -0.45 17.42 -27.99
CA LYS A 19 -0.56 16.68 -29.26
C LYS A 19 -1.50 15.49 -29.08
N ALA A 20 -2.52 15.38 -29.93
CA ALA A 20 -3.53 14.32 -29.85
C ALA A 20 -2.91 12.91 -29.79
N ARG A 21 -1.92 12.63 -30.65
CA ARG A 21 -1.20 11.35 -30.67
C ARG A 21 -0.60 10.97 -29.31
N ASN A 22 0.02 11.93 -28.61
CA ASN A 22 0.67 11.65 -27.33
C ASN A 22 -0.35 11.37 -26.24
N ILE A 23 -1.47 12.11 -26.24
CA ILE A 23 -2.57 11.91 -25.28
C ILE A 23 -3.17 10.51 -25.46
N LEU A 24 -3.51 10.14 -26.70
CA LEU A 24 -4.14 8.86 -27.01
C LEU A 24 -3.25 7.65 -26.69
N ILE A 25 -1.92 7.77 -26.91
CA ILE A 25 -0.97 6.70 -26.55
C ILE A 25 -0.92 6.49 -25.03
N GLY A 26 -0.92 7.57 -24.26
CA GLY A 26 -0.83 7.51 -22.79
C GLY A 26 -2.16 7.20 -22.09
N GLU A 27 -3.29 7.36 -22.78
CA GLU A 27 -4.64 7.29 -22.20
C GLU A 27 -4.89 5.96 -21.49
N ARG A 28 -4.76 4.84 -22.20
CA ARG A 28 -5.11 3.51 -21.65
C ARG A 28 -4.26 3.17 -20.44
N LEU A 29 -2.96 3.42 -20.51
CA LEU A 29 -2.02 3.18 -19.41
C LEU A 29 -2.41 4.01 -18.18
N SER A 30 -2.65 5.31 -18.39
CA SER A 30 -2.99 6.24 -17.31
C SER A 30 -4.32 5.86 -16.65
N LEU A 31 -5.35 5.59 -17.45
CA LEU A 31 -6.66 5.18 -16.95
C LEU A 31 -6.57 3.88 -16.16
N ASN A 32 -5.88 2.86 -16.69
CA ASN A 32 -5.72 1.59 -15.98
C ASN A 32 -5.06 1.76 -14.63
N LEU A 33 -3.99 2.58 -14.56
CA LEU A 33 -3.27 2.83 -13.32
C LEU A 33 -4.13 3.62 -12.31
N ILE A 34 -4.79 4.69 -12.77
CA ILE A 34 -5.66 5.52 -11.93
C ILE A 34 -6.83 4.69 -11.41
N THR A 35 -7.47 3.87 -12.25
CA THR A 35 -8.56 2.99 -11.83
C THR A 35 -8.09 1.99 -10.77
N HIS A 36 -6.96 1.32 -11.01
CA HIS A 36 -6.38 0.36 -10.05
C HIS A 36 -6.09 1.00 -8.69
N MET A 37 -5.38 2.13 -8.69
CA MET A 37 -5.06 2.88 -7.47
C MET A 37 -6.31 3.42 -6.77
N SER A 38 -7.30 3.89 -7.53
CA SER A 38 -8.55 4.40 -6.96
C SER A 38 -9.31 3.30 -6.25
N SER A 39 -9.42 2.10 -6.83
CA SER A 39 -10.07 0.95 -6.18
C SER A 39 -9.41 0.62 -4.84
N ILE A 40 -8.07 0.53 -4.80
CA ILE A 40 -7.34 0.25 -3.56
C ILE A 40 -7.55 1.36 -2.52
N THR A 41 -7.49 2.62 -2.94
CA THR A 41 -7.69 3.80 -2.09
C THR A 41 -9.09 3.78 -1.47
N SER A 42 -10.14 3.60 -2.29
CA SER A 42 -11.53 3.55 -1.84
C SER A 42 -11.80 2.38 -0.90
N THR A 43 -11.29 1.19 -1.21
CA THR A 43 -11.43 0.01 -0.34
C THR A 43 -10.70 0.21 1.00
N THR A 44 -9.50 0.76 0.98
CA THR A 44 -8.72 1.06 2.20
C THR A 44 -9.47 2.08 3.06
N ARG A 45 -9.94 3.17 2.45
CA ARG A 45 -10.72 4.23 3.10
C ARG A 45 -11.95 3.63 3.80
N LYS A 46 -12.70 2.75 3.12
CA LYS A 46 -13.85 2.05 3.71
C LYS A 46 -13.50 1.31 5.00
N PHE A 47 -12.42 0.53 5.02
CA PHE A 47 -12.02 -0.19 6.23
C PHE A 47 -11.53 0.74 7.35
N VAL A 48 -10.74 1.76 6.99
CA VAL A 48 -10.28 2.77 7.95
C VAL A 48 -11.47 3.48 8.58
N ASP A 49 -12.47 3.85 7.79
CA ASP A 49 -13.65 4.54 8.27
C ASP A 49 -14.49 3.62 9.17
N ILE A 50 -14.65 2.32 8.85
CA ILE A 50 -15.31 1.35 9.76
C ILE A 50 -14.63 1.33 11.14
N ILE A 51 -13.29 1.28 11.19
CA ILE A 51 -12.56 1.29 12.46
C ILE A 51 -12.73 2.63 13.19
N LYS A 52 -12.66 3.76 12.49
CA LYS A 52 -12.89 5.09 13.09
C LYS A 52 -14.27 5.17 13.77
N HIS A 53 -15.32 4.68 13.13
CA HIS A 53 -16.67 4.66 13.71
C HIS A 53 -16.80 3.71 14.90
N SER A 54 -15.92 2.69 15.02
CA SER A 54 -15.90 1.79 16.18
C SER A 54 -15.25 2.41 17.43
N GLY A 55 -14.64 3.60 17.31
CA GLY A 55 -13.94 4.27 18.41
C GLY A 55 -12.60 3.62 18.82
N LYS A 56 -12.16 2.57 18.12
CA LYS A 56 -10.91 1.87 18.41
C LYS A 56 -9.71 2.61 17.82
N MET A 57 -8.65 2.75 18.62
CA MET A 57 -7.35 3.24 18.14
C MET A 57 -6.55 2.11 17.47
N VAL A 58 -6.93 1.75 16.25
CA VAL A 58 -6.28 0.68 15.47
C VAL A 58 -5.96 1.19 14.07
N LYS A 59 -4.82 0.78 13.55
CA LYS A 59 -4.41 1.05 12.16
C LYS A 59 -4.77 -0.13 11.26
N ILE A 60 -5.27 0.17 10.07
CA ILE A 60 -5.47 -0.84 9.01
C ILE A 60 -4.19 -0.89 8.18
N ALA A 61 -3.45 -2.01 8.27
CA ALA A 61 -2.21 -2.20 7.55
C ALA A 61 -2.37 -3.10 6.31
N CYS A 62 -1.71 -2.74 5.21
CA CYS A 62 -1.63 -3.61 4.04
C CYS A 62 -0.44 -4.59 4.13
N THR A 63 -0.30 -5.47 3.14
CA THR A 63 0.75 -6.51 3.14
C THR A 63 1.72 -6.36 1.95
N ARG A 64 2.63 -7.32 1.79
CA ARG A 64 3.49 -7.46 0.60
C ARG A 64 2.90 -8.37 -0.49
N LYS A 65 1.64 -8.79 -0.33
CA LYS A 65 0.88 -9.49 -1.38
C LYS A 65 0.39 -8.48 -2.42
N THR A 66 1.35 -7.83 -3.06
CA THR A 66 1.16 -6.78 -4.06
C THR A 66 1.39 -7.36 -5.46
N THR A 67 0.79 -6.77 -6.47
CA THR A 67 1.02 -7.17 -7.86
C THR A 67 2.50 -6.96 -8.23
N PRO A 68 3.18 -7.96 -8.84
CA PRO A 68 4.57 -7.81 -9.29
C PRO A 68 4.74 -6.57 -10.17
N GLY A 69 5.76 -5.75 -9.90
CA GLY A 69 6.04 -4.50 -10.63
C GLY A 69 5.17 -3.29 -10.23
N LEU A 70 4.04 -3.46 -9.54
CA LEU A 70 3.13 -2.36 -9.19
C LEU A 70 3.13 -1.97 -7.72
N ARG A 71 3.96 -2.60 -6.89
CA ARG A 71 3.99 -2.38 -5.44
C ARG A 71 4.01 -0.90 -5.03
N ILE A 72 4.79 -0.07 -5.72
CA ILE A 72 4.91 1.35 -5.40
C ILE A 72 3.57 2.08 -5.52
N PHE A 73 2.80 1.77 -6.56
CA PHE A 73 1.49 2.33 -6.80
C PHE A 73 0.45 1.82 -5.80
N GLU A 74 0.46 0.51 -5.53
CA GLU A 74 -0.49 -0.10 -4.59
C GLU A 74 -0.27 0.39 -3.15
N LYS A 75 1.00 0.49 -2.71
CA LYS A 75 1.36 1.04 -1.40
C LYS A 75 0.98 2.51 -1.31
N LYS A 76 1.23 3.30 -2.36
CA LYS A 76 0.81 4.70 -2.40
C LYS A 76 -0.71 4.86 -2.32
N ALA A 77 -1.46 4.00 -3.01
CA ALA A 77 -2.91 3.98 -2.94
C ALA A 77 -3.43 3.66 -1.52
N VAL A 78 -2.79 2.74 -0.80
CA VAL A 78 -3.12 2.46 0.61
C VAL A 78 -2.89 3.70 1.48
N GLU A 79 -1.76 4.39 1.31
CA GLU A 79 -1.43 5.62 2.04
C GLU A 79 -2.45 6.74 1.75
N LEU A 80 -2.84 6.94 0.49
CA LEU A 80 -3.90 7.88 0.09
C LEU A 80 -5.25 7.50 0.73
N GLY A 81 -5.50 6.20 0.92
CA GLY A 81 -6.64 5.68 1.67
C GLY A 81 -6.51 5.82 3.19
N HIS A 82 -5.45 6.46 3.71
CA HIS A 82 -5.03 6.55 5.12
C HIS A 82 -4.86 5.20 5.82
N GLY A 83 -4.52 4.16 5.06
CA GLY A 83 -4.02 2.90 5.61
C GLY A 83 -2.53 2.96 5.92
N ASP A 84 -2.07 2.05 6.77
CA ASP A 84 -0.66 1.84 7.06
C ASP A 84 -0.03 1.00 5.94
N THR A 85 1.06 1.49 5.36
CA THR A 85 1.76 0.79 4.28
C THR A 85 2.51 -0.44 4.78
N HIS A 86 2.70 -0.61 6.09
CA HIS A 86 3.54 -1.63 6.68
C HIS A 86 4.96 -1.59 6.04
N ARG A 87 5.75 -2.66 6.18
CA ARG A 87 7.00 -2.78 5.40
C ARG A 87 6.75 -2.82 3.89
N PHE A 88 7.59 -2.14 3.13
CA PHE A 88 7.55 -2.09 1.68
C PHE A 88 8.27 -3.31 1.06
N SER A 89 9.42 -3.69 1.59
CA SER A 89 10.29 -4.75 1.12
C SER A 89 10.75 -5.66 2.28
N LEU A 90 11.69 -6.58 2.04
CA LEU A 90 12.27 -7.47 3.06
C LEU A 90 13.30 -6.77 3.95
N ASP A 91 13.95 -5.75 3.41
CA ASP A 91 15.02 -4.96 4.00
C ASP A 91 14.54 -3.82 4.90
N ASP A 92 13.31 -3.32 4.73
CA ASP A 92 12.83 -2.24 5.62
C ASP A 92 12.52 -2.70 7.05
N MET A 93 12.08 -3.95 7.20
CA MET A 93 11.68 -4.51 8.50
C MET A 93 11.79 -6.02 8.51
N ILE A 94 12.53 -6.51 9.51
CA ILE A 94 12.63 -7.93 9.82
C ILE A 94 11.32 -8.39 10.46
N LEU A 95 10.60 -9.28 9.78
CA LEU A 95 9.40 -9.93 10.31
C LEU A 95 9.72 -11.37 10.62
N LEU A 96 9.89 -11.67 11.90
CA LEU A 96 10.12 -13.03 12.37
C LEU A 96 8.82 -13.79 12.47
N LYS A 97 8.91 -15.06 12.10
CA LYS A 97 7.81 -16.03 12.10
C LYS A 97 8.27 -17.29 12.80
N ASP A 98 7.31 -18.13 13.14
CA ASP A 98 7.53 -19.50 13.62
C ASP A 98 8.52 -20.28 12.75
N THR A 99 8.49 -20.11 11.43
CA THR A 99 9.46 -20.74 10.51
C THR A 99 10.91 -20.36 10.79
N HIS A 100 11.18 -19.12 11.19
CA HIS A 100 12.53 -18.69 11.55
C HIS A 100 12.92 -19.21 12.93
N LEU A 101 11.96 -19.24 13.85
CA LEU A 101 12.17 -19.73 15.21
C LEU A 101 12.48 -21.24 15.27
N ARG A 102 11.94 -22.03 14.32
CA ARG A 102 12.26 -23.46 14.19
C ARG A 102 13.75 -23.72 13.98
N SER A 103 14.44 -22.85 13.24
CA SER A 103 15.91 -22.95 13.05
C SER A 103 16.72 -22.68 14.33
N TYR A 104 16.06 -22.21 15.38
CA TYR A 104 16.64 -21.93 16.70
C TYR A 104 16.03 -22.82 17.79
N GLU A 105 15.40 -23.93 17.40
CA GLU A 105 14.80 -24.90 18.35
C GLU A 105 13.77 -24.29 19.32
N GLY A 106 13.12 -23.18 18.92
CA GLY A 106 12.19 -22.48 19.81
C GLY A 106 12.83 -21.38 20.67
N ASP A 107 14.16 -21.19 20.64
CA ASP A 107 14.85 -20.17 21.43
C ASP A 107 14.71 -18.77 20.80
N VAL A 108 13.74 -18.01 21.31
CA VAL A 108 13.49 -16.62 20.90
C VAL A 108 14.65 -15.70 21.28
N LYS A 109 15.30 -15.92 22.43
CA LYS A 109 16.35 -15.04 22.93
C LYS A 109 17.58 -15.12 22.03
N LYS A 110 18.01 -16.34 21.69
CA LYS A 110 19.14 -16.57 20.77
C LYS A 110 18.86 -15.98 19.39
N LEU A 111 17.66 -16.21 18.85
CA LEU A 111 17.23 -15.64 17.57
C LEU A 111 17.34 -14.11 17.54
N LEU A 112 16.85 -13.43 18.58
CA LEU A 112 16.87 -11.96 18.66
C LEU A 112 18.31 -11.41 18.77
N ILE A 113 19.19 -12.05 19.54
CA ILE A 113 20.58 -11.63 19.69
C ILE A 113 21.30 -11.71 18.35
N ASP A 114 21.16 -12.83 17.62
CA ASP A 114 21.86 -13.05 16.36
C ASP A 114 21.35 -12.12 15.24
N ILE A 115 20.04 -11.85 15.23
CA ILE A 115 19.46 -10.90 14.28
C ILE A 115 19.90 -9.48 14.57
N LYS A 116 19.92 -9.07 15.85
CA LYS A 116 20.35 -7.72 16.22
C LYS A 116 21.80 -7.45 15.80
N LYS A 117 22.68 -8.45 15.90
CA LYS A 117 24.07 -8.36 15.40
C LYS A 117 24.18 -8.20 13.89
N LYS A 118 23.27 -8.80 13.13
CA LYS A 118 23.27 -8.75 11.65
C LYS A 118 22.53 -7.53 11.08
N ALA A 119 21.70 -6.88 11.89
CA ALA A 119 20.89 -5.73 11.49
C ALA A 119 21.54 -4.37 11.81
N SER A 120 22.58 -4.35 12.66
CA SER A 120 23.52 -3.21 12.79
C SER A 120 24.62 -3.31 11.75
#